data_AF-A0A3N5JVN1-F1
#
_entry.id   AF-A0A3N5JVN1-F1
#
_cell.length_a   1.000
_cell.length_b   1.000
_cell.length_c   1.000
_cell.angle_alpha   90.00
_cell.angle_beta   90.00
_cell.angle_gamma   90.00
#
_symmetry.space_group_name_H-M   'P 1'
#
loop_
_entity.id
_entity.type
_entity.pdbx_description
1 polymer ?
#
loop_
_entity_poly.entity_id
_entity_poly.type
_entity_poly.pdbx_seq_one_letter_code
_entity_poly.pdbx_strand_id
1 'polypeptide(L)' 'MRVGVLVFPGTWSHQDFAHVLQDVVGADWGYVWHKETTVAGYDGLILPGGFAHGDYLRCGAIARFSPIMEAVVRFA' A
#
# COMPACT_ATOMS: atom_id res chain seq x y z
N MET A 1 -4.02 -14.83 8.19
CA MET A 1 -4.44 -13.57 7.59
C MET A 1 -3.17 -12.82 7.21
N ARG A 2 -2.91 -12.63 5.93
CA ARG A 2 -1.73 -11.94 5.42
C ARG A 2 -2.09 -10.53 4.95
N VAL A 3 -1.41 -9.51 5.44
CA VAL A 3 -1.72 -8.10 5.14
C VAL A 3 -0.71 -7.48 4.17
N GLY A 4 -1.20 -6.83 3.11
CA GLY A 4 -0.37 -6.12 2.14
C GLY A 4 -0.31 -4.62 2.45
N VAL A 5 0.89 -4.06 2.63
CA VAL A 5 1.10 -2.61 2.83
C VAL A 5 1.57 -1.99 1.52
N LEU A 6 0.73 -1.19 0.87
CA LEU A 6 1.06 -0.59 -0.42
C LEU A 6 2.07 0.55 -0.28
N VAL A 7 3.06 0.58 -1.17
CA VAL A 7 4.11 1.62 -1.17
C VAL A 7 4.20 2.27 -2.55
N PHE A 8 3.95 3.58 -2.58
CA PHE A 8 4.13 4.49 -3.71
C PHE A 8 5.36 5.38 -3.46
N PRO A 9 5.98 5.96 -4.52
CA PRO A 9 6.94 7.04 -4.35
C PRO A 9 6.33 8.17 -3.50
N GLY A 10 6.95 8.56 -2.39
CA GLY A 10 6.40 9.56 -1.45
C GLY A 10 5.43 9.02 -0.39
N THR A 11 5.23 7.70 -0.31
CA THR A 11 4.57 7.08 0.85
C THR A 11 5.47 7.23 2.07
N TRP A 12 4.90 7.70 3.19
CA TRP A 12 5.67 8.01 4.38
C TRP A 12 5.36 7.07 5.54
N SER A 13 4.07 6.81 5.81
CA SER A 13 3.67 6.07 7.01
C SER A 13 3.73 4.53 6.88
N HIS A 14 4.36 4.00 5.82
CA HIS A 14 4.45 2.56 5.60
C HIS A 14 5.25 1.84 6.69
N GLN A 15 6.26 2.51 7.26
CA GLN A 15 7.04 1.97 8.38
C GLN A 15 6.25 1.93 9.69
N ASP A 16 5.32 2.86 9.89
CA ASP A 16 4.43 2.85 11.06
C ASP A 16 3.53 1.61 11.03
N PHE A 17 2.98 1.29 9.85
CA PHE A 17 2.21 0.05 9.66
C PHE A 17 3.09 -1.19 9.81
N ALA A 18 4.32 -1.18 9.31
CA ALA A 18 5.25 -2.28 9.52
C ALA A 18 5.52 -2.53 11.01
N HIS A 19 5.75 -1.49 11.79
CA HIS A 19 5.92 -1.60 13.24
C HIS A 19 4.68 -2.17 13.92
N VAL A 20 3.48 -1.65 13.60
CA VAL A 20 2.23 -2.17 14.17
C VAL A 20 2.01 -3.63 13.80
N LEU A 21 2.18 -4.00 12.53
CA LEU A 21 1.96 -5.37 12.05
C LEU A 21 2.99 -6.34 12.64
N GLN A 22 4.26 -5.95 12.71
CA GLN A 22 5.36 -6.80 13.15
C GLN A 22 5.46 -6.89 14.69
N ASP A 23 5.51 -5.75 15.37
CA ASP A 23 5.95 -5.66 16.77
C ASP A 23 4.78 -5.56 17.75
N VAL A 24 3.60 -5.11 17.31
CA VAL A 24 2.42 -4.93 18.17
C VAL A 24 1.40 -6.05 17.96
N VAL A 25 1.03 -6.33 16.71
CA VAL A 25 -0.01 -7.30 16.36
C VAL A 25 0.57 -8.70 16.08
N GLY A 26 1.80 -8.78 15.54
CA GLY A 26 2.41 -10.05 15.15
C GLY A 26 1.70 -10.74 13.97
N ALA A 27 1.17 -9.97 13.02
CA ALA A 27 0.47 -10.49 11.84
C ALA A 27 1.47 -10.88 10.73
N ASP A 28 1.09 -11.82 9.86
CA ASP A 28 1.84 -12.06 8.61
C ASP A 28 1.57 -10.89 7.65
N TRP A 29 2.63 -10.30 7.08
CA TRP A 29 2.51 -9.12 6.24
C TRP A 29 3.62 -9.00 5.20
N GLY A 30 3.42 -8.09 4.24
CA GLY A 30 4.46 -7.74 3.27
C GLY A 30 4.21 -6.40 2.61
N TYR A 31 5.28 -5.77 2.12
CA TYR A 31 5.16 -4.58 1.28
C TYR A 31 4.70 -4.95 -0.13
N VAL A 32 3.88 -4.10 -0.72
CA VAL A 32 3.39 -4.22 -2.10
C VAL A 32 3.80 -2.98 -2.86
N TRP A 33 4.72 -3.12 -3.80
CA TRP A 33 5.22 -1.99 -4.58
C TRP A 33 4.19 -1.52 -5.60
N HIS A 34 4.06 -0.20 -5.82
CA HIS A 34 3.00 0.35 -6.68
C HIS A 34 3.04 -0.13 -8.16
N LYS A 35 4.19 -0.64 -8.63
CA LYS A 35 4.32 -1.20 -9.98
C LYS A 35 3.92 -2.67 -10.10
N GLU A 36 3.66 -3.34 -8.99
CA GLU A 36 3.10 -4.69 -9.01
C GLU A 36 1.72 -4.70 -9.68
N THR A 37 1.30 -5.85 -10.19
CA THR A 37 0.03 -6.00 -10.93
C THR A 37 -0.97 -6.91 -10.23
N THR A 38 -0.59 -7.47 -9.08
CA THR A 38 -1.39 -8.42 -8.32
C THR A 38 -1.24 -8.20 -6.82
N VAL A 39 -2.32 -8.50 -6.10
CA VAL A 39 -2.37 -8.56 -4.64
C VAL A 39 -2.70 -9.97 -4.14
N ALA A 40 -2.54 -10.97 -5.01
CA ALA A 40 -2.81 -12.37 -4.68
C ALA A 40 -1.98 -12.82 -3.46
N GLY A 41 -2.63 -13.55 -2.56
CA GLY A 41 -2.03 -14.02 -1.32
C GLY A 41 -2.17 -13.06 -0.13
N TYR A 42 -2.71 -11.86 -0.34
CA TYR A 42 -3.10 -10.96 0.75
C TYR A 42 -4.61 -11.07 1.03
N ASP A 43 -4.95 -11.15 2.31
CA ASP A 43 -6.33 -11.20 2.82
C ASP A 43 -6.86 -9.79 3.18
N GLY A 44 -5.97 -8.81 3.24
CA GLY A 44 -6.30 -7.42 3.52
C GLY A 44 -5.21 -6.48 3.00
N LEU A 45 -5.62 -5.27 2.61
CA LEU A 45 -4.72 -4.26 2.06
C LEU A 45 -4.78 -2.98 2.89
N ILE A 46 -3.61 -2.40 3.11
CA ILE A 46 -3.43 -1.09 3.74
C ILE A 46 -2.89 -0.15 2.66
N LEU A 47 -3.58 0.98 2.49
CA LEU A 47 -3.12 2.13 1.73
C LEU A 47 -2.58 3.17 2.73
N PRO A 48 -1.26 3.24 2.95
CA PRO A 48 -0.68 4.14 3.94
C PRO A 48 -0.82 5.60 3.53
N GLY A 49 -0.73 6.47 4.52
CA GLY A 49 -0.66 7.91 4.30
C GLY A 49 0.72 8.38 3.83
N GLY A 50 0.78 9.67 3.50
CA GLY A 50 1.97 10.34 3.00
C GLY A 50 1.61 11.31 1.88
N PHE A 51 2.55 11.50 0.95
CA PHE A 51 2.42 12.40 -0.20
C PHE A 51 2.76 11.61 -1.46
N ALA A 52 1.88 10.69 -1.86
CA ALA A 52 2.14 9.83 -3.01
C ALA A 52 2.36 10.68 -4.29
N HIS A 53 3.52 10.50 -4.92
CA HIS A 53 4.03 11.33 -6.00
C HIS A 53 4.10 12.83 -5.64
N GLY A 54 4.39 13.14 -4.37
CA GLY A 54 4.50 14.49 -3.84
C GLY A 54 3.20 15.30 -3.85
N ASP A 55 2.06 14.64 -4.07
CA ASP A 55 0.76 15.29 -4.27
C ASP A 55 0.77 16.37 -5.38
N TYR A 56 1.66 16.24 -6.37
CA TYR A 56 1.99 17.29 -7.35
C TYR A 56 0.80 17.85 -8.15
N LEU A 57 -0.25 17.06 -8.38
CA LEU A 57 -1.50 17.54 -8.99
C LEU A 57 -2.58 17.79 -7.94
N ARG A 58 -2.87 16.75 -7.15
CA ARG A 58 -3.76 16.71 -5.97
C ARG A 58 -3.40 15.43 -5.22
N CYS A 59 -3.70 15.37 -3.92
CA CYS A 59 -3.52 14.17 -3.10
C CYS A 59 -3.96 12.89 -3.83
N GLY A 60 -3.01 11.97 -4.04
CA GLY A 60 -3.24 10.67 -4.69
C GLY A 60 -3.65 10.70 -6.17
N ALA A 61 -3.79 11.87 -6.81
CA ALA A 61 -4.32 11.96 -8.18
C ALA A 61 -3.41 11.33 -9.22
N ILE A 62 -2.10 11.28 -8.98
CA ILE A 62 -1.14 10.58 -9.84
C ILE A 62 -1.05 9.09 -9.45
N ALA A 63 -1.16 8.78 -8.15
CA ALA A 63 -1.03 7.42 -7.63
C ALA A 63 -2.02 6.43 -8.27
N ARG A 64 -3.24 6.89 -8.61
CA ARG A 64 -4.28 6.09 -9.27
C ARG A 64 -3.85 5.40 -10.58
N PHE A 65 -2.81 5.92 -11.25
CA PHE A 65 -2.31 5.38 -12.50
C PHE A 65 -1.24 4.29 -12.29
N SER A 66 -0.89 3.99 -11.05
CA SER A 66 0.04 2.92 -10.73
C SER A 66 -0.60 1.56 -11.06
N PRO A 67 0.14 0.61 -11.67
CA PRO A 67 -0.38 -0.70 -12.06
C PRO A 67 -1.12 -1.45 -10.93
N ILE A 68 -0.68 -1.30 -9.68
CA ILE A 68 -1.29 -2.01 -8.54
C ILE A 68 -2.74 -1.59 -8.31
N MET A 69 -3.14 -0.37 -8.70
CA MET A 69 -4.45 0.17 -8.42
C MET A 69 -5.57 -0.58 -9.14
N GLU A 70 -5.28 -1.19 -10.29
CA GLU A 70 -6.26 -2.08 -10.94
C GLU A 70 -6.55 -3.31 -10.08
N ALA A 71 -5.53 -3.88 -9.44
CA ALA A 71 -5.69 -5.02 -8.54
C ALA A 71 -6.40 -4.62 -7.25
N VAL A 72 -6.10 -3.44 -6.69
CA VAL A 72 -6.78 -2.88 -5.51
C VAL A 72 -8.28 -2.69 -5.78
N VAL A 73 -8.64 -2.11 -6.93
CA VAL A 73 -10.05 -1.88 -7.30
C VAL A 73 -10.79 -3.19 -7.57
N ARG A 74 -10.12 -4.26 -7.99
CA ARG A 74 -10.74 -5.59 -8.12
C ARG A 74 -10.89 -6.32 -6.79
N PHE A 75 -10.09 -5.96 -5.79
CA PHE A 75 -10.08 -6.60 -4.48
C PHE A 75 -11.20 -6.10 -3.56
N ALA A 76 -11.64 -4.85 -3.72
CA ALA A 76 -12.65 -4.17 -2.89
C ALA A 76 -13.88 -3.77 -3.70
#